data_AF-A0A7W1K4W5-F1
#
_entry.id   AF-A0A7W1K4W5-F1
#
_cell.length_a   1.000
_cell.length_b   1.000
_cell.length_c   1.000
_cell.angle_alpha   90.00
_cell.angle_beta   90.00
_cell.angle_gamma   90.00
#
_symmetry.space_group_name_H-M   'P 1'
#
loop_
_entity.id
_entity.type
_entity.pdbx_description
1 polymer ?
#
loop_
_entity_poly.entity_id
_entity_poly.type
_entity_poly.pdbx_seq_one_letter_code
_entity_poly.pdbx_strand_id
1 'polypeptide(L)'
;EEEHAAFDRVLATVLFTDIVGSSERAAELGDRAWKELVERHHAKVRALLARYRGQEVDTAGDGFFATFDGPGRAVRCARAIVGSVGSLGIEVRAGLHTGEVETIDGKAGGLAVVIGARIGGLAGTSEVLASQTVRDLTAGSGIEFEDAGEHELKGVPDRWRLYRVAG
;
A
#
# COMPACT_ATOMS: atom_id res chain seq x y z
N GLU A 1 -24.30 8.23 -28.25
CA GLU A 1 -22.96 8.47 -27.68
C GLU A 1 -23.19 8.74 -26.19
N GLU A 2 -22.92 7.76 -25.34
CA GLU A 2 -23.09 7.91 -23.90
C GLU A 2 -21.91 8.73 -23.37
N GLU A 3 -22.21 9.95 -22.96
CA GLU A 3 -21.34 10.83 -22.21
C GLU A 3 -21.08 10.16 -20.86
N HIS A 4 -20.06 9.29 -20.80
CA HIS A 4 -19.54 8.75 -19.56
C HIS A 4 -19.30 9.92 -18.62
N ALA A 5 -20.04 9.98 -17.51
CA ALA A 5 -19.82 10.96 -16.46
C ALA A 5 -18.31 11.11 -16.23
N ALA A 6 -17.78 12.29 -16.53
CA ALA A 6 -16.35 12.53 -16.49
C ALA A 6 -15.86 12.29 -15.06
N PHE A 7 -15.25 11.13 -14.82
CA PHE A 7 -14.60 10.87 -13.54
C PHE A 7 -13.48 11.89 -13.38
N ASP A 8 -13.47 12.61 -12.26
CA ASP A 8 -12.32 13.41 -11.89
C ASP A 8 -11.14 12.47 -11.65
N ARG A 9 -10.19 12.52 -12.58
CA ARG A 9 -8.94 11.77 -12.51
C ARG A 9 -7.87 12.63 -11.89
N VAL A 10 -7.24 12.10 -10.84
CA VAL A 10 -6.14 12.76 -10.16
C VAL A 10 -4.94 11.83 -10.11
N LEU A 11 -3.74 12.39 -10.31
CA LEU A 11 -2.52 11.64 -10.09
C LEU A 11 -2.31 11.45 -8.58
N ALA A 12 -2.24 10.21 -8.13
CA ALA A 12 -2.02 9.88 -6.73
C ALA A 12 -1.09 8.67 -6.57
N THR A 13 -0.42 8.59 -5.44
CA THR A 13 0.28 7.39 -5.00
C THR A 13 -0.62 6.59 -4.08
N VAL A 14 -0.86 5.33 -4.41
CA VAL A 14 -1.62 4.38 -3.59
C VAL A 14 -0.66 3.53 -2.76
N LEU A 15 -1.03 3.30 -1.50
CA LEU A 15 -0.37 2.41 -0.55
C LEU A 15 -1.36 1.33 -0.13
N PHE A 16 -0.94 0.07 -0.26
CA PHE A 16 -1.62 -1.07 0.30
C PHE A 16 -0.76 -1.73 1.36
N THR A 17 -1.33 -2.07 2.50
CA THR A 17 -0.65 -2.86 3.54
C THR A 17 -1.52 -4.03 3.97
N ASP A 18 -0.88 -5.09 4.46
CA ASP A 18 -1.55 -6.31 4.91
C ASP A 18 -0.73 -7.01 6.00
N ILE A 19 -1.37 -7.61 7.00
CA ILE A 19 -0.65 -8.39 8.02
C ILE A 19 -0.28 -9.75 7.43
N VAL A 20 0.98 -10.13 7.56
CA VAL A 20 1.48 -11.40 7.05
C VAL A 20 0.95 -12.55 7.91
N GLY A 21 0.36 -13.56 7.27
CA GLY A 21 -0.19 -14.73 7.96
C GLY A 21 -1.37 -14.40 8.88
N SER A 22 -2.18 -13.41 8.51
CA SER A 22 -3.27 -12.91 9.34
C SER A 22 -4.34 -13.96 9.64
N SER A 23 -4.62 -14.85 8.70
CA SER A 23 -5.58 -15.96 8.88
C SER A 23 -5.08 -16.95 9.93
N GLU A 24 -3.82 -17.34 9.85
CA GLU A 24 -3.17 -18.24 10.81
C GLU A 24 -3.12 -17.60 12.20
N ARG A 25 -2.75 -16.32 12.29
CA ARG A 25 -2.73 -15.59 13.56
C ARG A 25 -4.10 -15.41 14.17
N ALA A 26 -5.14 -15.15 13.36
CA ALA A 26 -6.51 -15.08 13.84
C ALA A 26 -6.95 -16.43 14.44
N ALA A 27 -6.63 -17.55 13.78
CA ALA A 27 -6.95 -18.89 14.25
C ALA A 27 -6.22 -19.26 15.56
N GLU A 28 -4.95 -18.87 15.70
CA GLU A 28 -4.14 -19.15 16.90
C GLU A 28 -4.56 -18.32 18.12
N LEU A 29 -4.89 -17.04 17.91
CA LEU A 29 -5.24 -16.10 18.99
C LEU A 29 -6.72 -16.18 19.41
N GLY A 30 -7.58 -16.59 18.48
CA GLY A 30 -9.03 -16.49 18.60
C GLY A 30 -9.56 -15.07 18.40
N ASP A 31 -10.83 -14.96 18.02
CA ASP A 31 -11.45 -13.73 17.50
C ASP A 31 -11.27 -12.50 18.38
N ARG A 32 -11.41 -12.65 19.71
CA ARG A 32 -11.31 -11.50 20.64
C ARG A 32 -9.89 -10.93 20.66
N ALA A 33 -8.88 -11.78 20.86
CA ALA A 33 -7.49 -11.33 20.94
C ALA A 33 -6.98 -10.85 19.57
N TRP A 34 -7.44 -11.46 18.48
CA TRP A 34 -7.18 -10.98 17.12
C TRP A 34 -7.75 -9.58 16.91
N LYS A 35 -9.01 -9.35 17.27
CA LYS A 35 -9.65 -8.04 17.16
C LYS A 35 -8.89 -6.95 17.94
N GLU A 36 -8.50 -7.22 19.18
CA GLU A 36 -7.71 -6.29 20.01
C GLU A 36 -6.32 -6.01 19.42
N LEU A 37 -5.72 -6.98 18.74
CA LEU A 37 -4.46 -6.81 18.02
C LEU A 37 -4.65 -5.93 16.78
N VAL A 38 -5.66 -6.20 15.97
CA VAL A 38 -5.99 -5.43 14.76
C VAL A 38 -6.33 -3.98 15.11
N GLU A 39 -7.07 -3.72 16.19
CA GLU A 39 -7.36 -2.37 16.66
C GLU A 39 -6.10 -1.58 17.03
N ARG A 40 -5.13 -2.21 17.71
CA ARG A 40 -3.83 -1.61 18.03
C ARG A 40 -2.99 -1.38 16.78
N HIS A 41 -3.01 -2.31 15.84
CA HIS A 41 -2.39 -2.16 14.52
C HIS A 41 -2.97 -0.95 13.79
N HIS A 42 -4.31 -0.84 13.71
CA HIS A 42 -5.00 0.24 13.02
C HIS A 42 -4.67 1.60 13.63
N ALA A 43 -4.68 1.72 14.96
CA ALA A 43 -4.32 2.96 15.64
C ALA A 43 -2.89 3.40 15.29
N LYS A 44 -1.94 2.46 15.24
CA LYS A 44 -0.54 2.74 14.89
C LYS A 44 -0.39 3.15 13.42
N VAL A 45 -1.04 2.44 12.48
CA VAL A 45 -1.01 2.79 11.05
C VAL A 45 -1.61 4.18 10.81
N ARG A 46 -2.77 4.48 11.41
CA ARG A 46 -3.42 5.80 11.29
C ARG A 46 -2.55 6.95 11.79
N ALA A 47 -1.83 6.75 12.90
CA ALA A 47 -0.88 7.75 13.39
C ALA A 47 0.26 8.02 12.39
N LEU A 48 0.73 6.98 11.69
CA LEU A 48 1.75 7.11 10.66
C LEU A 48 1.20 7.76 9.39
N LEU A 49 0.00 7.37 8.94
CA LEU A 49 -0.69 8.03 7.83
C LEU A 49 -0.82 9.53 8.10
N ALA A 50 -1.31 9.92 9.28
CA ALA A 50 -1.42 11.32 9.67
C ALA A 50 -0.04 12.04 9.66
N ARG A 51 1.00 11.42 10.22
CA ARG A 51 2.37 11.98 10.24
C ARG A 51 2.92 12.23 8.83
N TYR A 52 2.67 11.31 7.90
CA TYR A 52 3.16 11.39 6.52
C TYR A 52 2.14 11.99 5.56
N ARG A 53 1.05 12.60 6.07
CA ARG A 53 -0.02 13.23 5.28
C ARG A 53 -0.71 12.28 4.27
N GLY A 54 -0.78 11.00 4.60
CA GLY A 54 -1.60 10.02 3.87
C GLY A 54 -3.07 10.16 4.24
N GLN A 55 -3.95 9.87 3.27
CA GLN A 55 -5.39 9.78 3.48
C GLN A 55 -5.79 8.30 3.47
N GLU A 56 -6.37 7.83 4.57
CA GLU A 56 -7.02 6.51 4.62
C GLU A 56 -8.23 6.53 3.68
N VAL A 57 -8.29 5.58 2.76
CA VAL A 57 -9.44 5.41 1.85
C VAL A 57 -10.33 4.28 2.34
N ASP A 58 -9.73 3.15 2.70
CA ASP A 58 -10.45 1.98 3.20
C ASP A 58 -9.57 1.07 4.05
N THR A 59 -10.21 0.19 4.82
CA THR A 59 -9.57 -0.93 5.52
C THR A 59 -10.27 -2.23 5.14
N ALA A 60 -9.51 -3.22 4.69
CA ALA A 60 -10.04 -4.55 4.38
C ALA A 60 -9.56 -5.53 5.44
N GLY A 61 -10.33 -5.66 6.53
CA GLY A 61 -9.95 -6.50 7.67
C GLY A 61 -8.77 -5.91 8.43
N ASP A 62 -7.59 -6.46 8.21
CA ASP A 62 -6.31 -6.14 8.83
C ASP A 62 -5.37 -5.31 7.94
N GLY A 63 -5.75 -5.11 6.67
CA GLY A 63 -5.02 -4.30 5.71
C GLY A 63 -5.54 -2.86 5.58
N PHE A 64 -4.70 -1.98 5.02
CA PHE A 64 -5.04 -0.59 4.71
C PHE A 64 -4.91 -0.31 3.23
N PHE A 65 -5.82 0.52 2.71
CA PHE A 65 -5.68 1.24 1.46
C PHE A 65 -5.66 2.75 1.76
N ALA A 66 -4.55 3.40 1.38
CA ALA A 66 -4.37 4.83 1.55
C ALA A 66 -3.85 5.50 0.28
N THR A 67 -4.12 6.80 0.15
CA THR A 67 -3.60 7.64 -0.95
C THR A 67 -2.69 8.73 -0.42
N PHE A 68 -1.75 9.15 -1.27
CA PHE A 68 -0.83 10.24 -1.04
C PHE A 68 -0.74 11.10 -2.29
N ASP A 69 -0.60 12.40 -2.09
CA ASP A 69 -0.31 13.41 -3.10
C ASP A 69 1.17 13.43 -3.54
N GLY A 70 1.95 12.40 -3.20
CA GLY A 70 3.35 12.28 -3.60
C GLY A 70 4.04 10.97 -3.17
N PRO A 71 4.82 10.34 -4.06
CA PRO A 71 5.36 9.00 -3.83
C PRO A 71 6.39 8.93 -2.71
N GLY A 72 7.22 9.96 -2.53
CA GLY A 72 8.21 9.98 -1.46
C GLY A 72 7.61 9.95 -0.05
N ARG A 73 6.43 10.55 0.15
CA ARG A 73 5.70 10.47 1.42
C ARG A 73 5.16 9.06 1.65
N ALA A 74 4.54 8.49 0.62
CA ALA A 74 3.98 7.14 0.67
C ALA A 74 5.04 6.08 1.01
N VAL A 75 6.21 6.15 0.36
CA VAL A 75 7.33 5.22 0.62
C VAL A 75 7.83 5.33 2.07
N ARG A 76 8.03 6.56 2.58
CA ARG A 76 8.48 6.77 3.96
C ARG A 76 7.43 6.29 4.98
N CYS A 77 6.15 6.49 4.67
CA CYS A 77 5.06 5.97 5.49
C CYS A 77 5.06 4.45 5.52
N ALA A 78 5.17 3.80 4.36
CA ALA A 78 5.21 2.34 4.25
C ALA A 78 6.36 1.74 5.07
N ARG A 79 7.58 2.30 4.93
CA ARG A 79 8.74 1.89 5.73
C ARG A 79 8.52 2.07 7.23
N ALA A 80 7.91 3.19 7.64
CA ALA A 80 7.61 3.43 9.04
C ALA A 80 6.56 2.45 9.59
N ILE A 81 5.57 2.06 8.78
CA ILE A 81 4.57 1.05 9.15
C ILE A 81 5.28 -0.29 9.38
N VAL A 82 5.97 -0.80 8.37
CA VAL A 82 6.71 -2.07 8.42
C VAL A 82 7.68 -2.11 9.61
N GLY A 83 8.47 -1.05 9.82
CA GLY A 83 9.44 -1.00 10.92
C GLY A 83 8.84 -0.81 12.31
N SER A 84 7.55 -0.47 12.44
CA SER A 84 6.94 -0.17 13.75
C SER A 84 6.01 -1.25 14.27
N VAL A 85 5.48 -2.13 13.41
CA VAL A 85 4.50 -3.15 13.80
C VAL A 85 5.12 -4.33 14.56
N GLY A 86 6.44 -4.52 14.49
CA GLY A 86 7.14 -5.56 15.25
C GLY A 86 6.92 -5.46 16.77
N SER A 87 6.67 -4.26 17.31
CA SER A 87 6.31 -4.08 18.73
C SER A 87 4.95 -4.68 19.12
N LEU A 88 4.14 -5.08 18.14
CA LEU A 88 2.84 -5.73 18.30
C LEU A 88 2.93 -7.26 18.09
N GLY A 89 4.11 -7.80 17.80
CA GLY A 89 4.31 -9.24 17.54
C GLY A 89 3.80 -9.70 16.17
N ILE A 90 3.65 -8.78 15.23
CA ILE A 90 3.22 -9.03 13.86
C ILE A 90 4.19 -8.44 12.85
N GLU A 91 4.05 -8.90 11.61
CA GLU A 91 4.78 -8.40 10.46
C GLU A 91 3.77 -7.95 9.41
N VAL A 92 4.13 -6.91 8.66
CA VAL A 92 3.28 -6.32 7.62
C VAL A 92 4.08 -6.25 6.34
N ARG A 93 3.38 -6.42 5.22
CA ARG A 93 3.91 -6.16 3.87
C ARG A 93 3.25 -4.93 3.28
N ALA A 94 3.92 -4.25 2.36
CA ALA A 94 3.39 -3.05 1.72
C ALA A 94 3.66 -3.00 0.21
N GLY A 95 2.68 -2.48 -0.53
CA GLY A 95 2.76 -2.24 -1.97
C GLY A 95 2.46 -0.80 -2.35
N LEU A 96 3.23 -0.24 -3.28
CA LEU A 96 3.13 1.14 -3.72
C LEU A 96 3.05 1.26 -5.24
N HIS A 97 2.13 2.10 -5.71
CA HIS A 97 2.04 2.50 -7.12
C HIS A 97 1.63 3.96 -7.26
N THR A 98 2.07 4.64 -8.31
CA THR A 98 1.61 6.00 -8.66
C THR A 98 1.02 5.96 -10.06
N GLY A 99 -0.20 6.50 -10.19
CA GLY A 99 -0.93 6.55 -11.45
C GLY A 99 -2.17 7.42 -11.33
N GLU A 100 -2.92 7.53 -12.42
CA GLU A 100 -4.21 8.21 -12.41
C GLU A 100 -5.24 7.36 -11.64
N VAL A 101 -5.84 7.99 -10.64
CA VAL A 101 -6.88 7.41 -9.80
C VAL A 101 -8.19 8.10 -10.14
N GLU A 102 -9.22 7.31 -10.39
CA GLU A 102 -10.58 7.81 -10.56
C GLU A 102 -11.19 8.09 -9.19
N THR A 103 -11.83 9.25 -9.02
CA THR A 103 -12.54 9.58 -7.79
C THR A 103 -14.04 9.50 -8.03
N ILE A 104 -14.71 8.55 -7.36
CA ILE A 104 -16.18 8.39 -7.41
C ILE A 104 -16.70 8.57 -6.00
N ASP A 105 -17.55 9.57 -5.77
CA ASP A 105 -18.10 9.89 -4.45
C ASP A 105 -17.02 10.03 -3.35
N GLY A 106 -15.84 10.57 -3.72
CA GLY A 106 -14.70 10.72 -2.83
C GLY A 106 -13.89 9.45 -2.59
N LYS A 107 -14.23 8.32 -3.23
CA LYS A 107 -13.48 7.07 -3.14
C LYS A 107 -12.54 6.89 -4.33
N ALA A 108 -11.31 6.52 -4.02
CA ALA A 108 -10.29 6.22 -5.02
C ALA A 108 -10.53 4.85 -5.68
N GLY A 109 -10.52 4.81 -7.00
CA GLY A 109 -10.69 3.62 -7.83
C GLY A 109 -9.84 3.64 -9.10
N GLY A 110 -10.12 2.70 -10.00
CA GLY A 110 -9.45 2.59 -11.29
C GLY A 110 -8.21 1.68 -11.30
N LEU A 111 -7.55 1.63 -12.46
CA LEU A 111 -6.48 0.67 -12.71
C LEU A 111 -5.26 0.87 -11.79
N ALA A 112 -4.93 2.11 -11.41
CA ALA A 112 -3.83 2.40 -10.49
C ALA A 112 -4.04 1.75 -9.10
N VAL A 113 -5.28 1.73 -8.61
CA VAL A 113 -5.66 1.07 -7.35
C VAL A 113 -5.46 -0.44 -7.47
N VAL A 114 -5.91 -1.03 -8.58
CA VAL A 114 -5.72 -2.47 -8.85
C VAL A 114 -4.24 -2.84 -8.90
N ILE A 115 -3.41 -2.06 -9.61
CA ILE A 115 -1.96 -2.28 -9.69
C ILE A 115 -1.33 -2.22 -8.30
N GLY A 116 -1.63 -1.18 -7.51
CA GLY A 116 -1.13 -1.04 -6.14
C GLY A 116 -1.47 -2.24 -5.26
N ALA A 117 -2.72 -2.71 -5.32
CA ALA A 117 -3.16 -3.88 -4.56
C ALA A 117 -2.43 -5.16 -4.99
N ARG A 118 -2.16 -5.34 -6.29
CA ARG A 118 -1.40 -6.50 -6.80
C ARG A 118 0.06 -6.46 -6.37
N ILE A 119 0.69 -5.28 -6.40
CA ILE A 119 2.06 -5.10 -5.89
C ILE A 119 2.10 -5.40 -4.39
N GLY A 120 1.11 -4.95 -3.61
CA GLY A 120 1.03 -5.24 -2.18
C GLY A 120 0.89 -6.74 -1.88
N GLY A 121 0.13 -7.47 -2.70
CA GLY A 121 0.00 -8.92 -2.56
C GLY A 121 1.25 -9.73 -2.94
N LEU A 122 2.15 -9.15 -3.76
CA LEU A 122 3.44 -9.76 -4.12
C LEU A 122 4.54 -9.48 -3.09
N ALA A 123 4.37 -8.46 -2.25
CA ALA A 123 5.35 -8.10 -1.23
C ALA A 123 5.51 -9.24 -0.21
N GLY A 124 6.77 -9.56 0.12
CA GLY A 124 7.16 -10.51 1.14
C GLY A 124 7.01 -9.96 2.56
N THR A 125 7.42 -10.78 3.52
CA THR A 125 7.36 -10.42 4.94
C THR A 125 8.24 -9.22 5.25
N SER A 126 7.68 -8.22 5.94
CA SER A 126 8.39 -6.99 6.30
C SER A 126 9.03 -6.29 5.08
N GLU A 127 8.42 -6.46 3.89
CA GLU A 127 8.89 -5.90 2.63
C GLU A 127 8.00 -4.74 2.18
N VAL A 128 8.64 -3.71 1.59
CA VAL A 128 7.95 -2.65 0.86
C VAL A 128 8.30 -2.78 -0.62
N LEU A 129 7.31 -3.11 -1.44
CA LEU A 129 7.45 -3.26 -2.88
C LEU A 129 6.82 -2.08 -3.63
N ALA A 130 7.47 -1.60 -4.67
CA ALA A 130 7.02 -0.43 -5.42
C ALA A 130 7.14 -0.64 -6.94
N SER A 131 6.21 -0.07 -7.70
CA SER A 131 6.33 0.01 -9.16
C SER A 131 7.49 0.89 -9.60
N GLN A 132 7.99 0.68 -10.83
CA GLN A 132 8.97 1.58 -11.47
C GLN A 132 8.56 3.07 -11.40
N THR A 133 7.30 3.40 -11.63
CA THR A 133 6.80 4.79 -11.59
C THR A 133 7.08 5.47 -10.24
N VAL A 134 6.95 4.74 -9.13
CA VAL A 134 7.25 5.27 -7.78
C VAL A 134 8.73 5.54 -7.63
N ARG A 135 9.59 4.63 -8.09
CA ARG A 135 11.05 4.82 -8.09
C ARG A 135 11.45 6.05 -8.90
N ASP A 136 10.95 6.15 -10.13
CA ASP A 136 11.37 7.20 -11.06
C ASP A 136 10.91 8.60 -10.56
N LEU A 137 9.69 8.70 -10.02
CA LEU A 137 9.16 9.94 -9.42
C LEU A 137 9.77 10.30 -8.06
N THR A 138 10.62 9.44 -7.49
CA THR A 138 11.34 9.70 -6.23
C THR A 138 12.83 9.94 -6.44
N ALA A 139 13.28 10.15 -7.69
CA ALA A 139 14.64 10.57 -7.98
C ALA A 139 15.05 11.81 -7.18
N GLY A 140 16.24 11.77 -6.57
CA GLY A 140 16.75 12.86 -5.71
C GLY A 140 16.17 12.92 -4.29
N SER A 141 15.27 12.00 -3.91
CA SER A 141 14.66 11.97 -2.57
C SER A 141 15.51 11.31 -1.48
N GLY A 142 16.62 10.67 -1.85
CA GLY A 142 17.47 9.85 -0.98
C GLY A 142 16.89 8.48 -0.64
N ILE A 143 15.80 8.06 -1.29
CA ILE A 143 15.22 6.73 -1.14
C ILE A 143 15.95 5.76 -2.07
N GLU A 144 16.43 4.66 -1.51
CA GLU A 144 17.13 3.62 -2.25
C GLU A 144 16.16 2.50 -2.65
N PHE A 145 16.42 1.89 -3.80
CA PHE A 145 15.59 0.85 -4.39
C PHE A 145 16.47 -0.25 -4.96
N GLU A 146 16.08 -1.49 -4.71
CA GLU A 146 16.69 -2.68 -5.29
C GLU A 146 15.75 -3.29 -6.34
N ASP A 147 16.28 -3.72 -7.48
CA ASP A 147 15.48 -4.36 -8.53
C ASP A 147 14.90 -5.68 -8.02
N ALA A 148 13.58 -5.83 -8.14
CA ALA A 148 12.84 -7.04 -7.78
C ALA A 148 12.37 -7.83 -9.01
N GLY A 149 12.83 -7.45 -10.21
CA GLY A 149 12.53 -8.12 -11.47
C GLY A 149 11.18 -7.72 -12.07
N GLU A 150 10.78 -8.44 -13.12
CA GLU A 150 9.54 -8.22 -13.84
C GLU A 150 8.47 -9.24 -13.47
N HIS A 151 7.26 -8.73 -13.20
CA HIS A 151 6.12 -9.48 -12.71
C HIS A 151 4.91 -9.30 -13.63
N GLU A 152 4.13 -10.36 -13.80
CA GLU A 152 2.79 -10.28 -14.39
C GLU A 152 1.79 -10.05 -13.26
N LEU A 153 1.01 -8.97 -13.36
CA LEU A 153 0.01 -8.65 -12.35
C LEU A 153 -1.35 -9.15 -12.82
N LYS A 154 -1.99 -10.04 -12.04
CA LYS A 154 -3.26 -10.66 -12.41
C LYS A 154 -4.32 -9.61 -12.80
N GLY A 155 -4.75 -9.66 -14.06
CA GLY A 155 -5.79 -8.78 -14.62
C GLY A 155 -5.29 -7.39 -15.05
N VAL A 156 -3.98 -7.17 -15.06
CA VAL A 156 -3.35 -5.95 -15.57
C VAL A 156 -2.52 -6.33 -16.80
N PRO A 157 -2.63 -5.59 -17.91
CA PRO A 157 -1.77 -5.78 -19.08
C PRO A 157 -0.28 -5.57 -18.77
N ASP A 158 0.57 -6.10 -19.64
CA ASP A 158 2.02 -5.92 -19.65
C ASP A 158 2.77 -6.52 -18.45
N ARG A 159 4.11 -6.53 -18.57
CA ARG A 159 5.02 -6.90 -17.48
C ARG A 159 5.42 -5.67 -16.70
N TRP A 160 5.44 -5.79 -15.39
CA TRP A 160 5.70 -4.69 -14.47
C TRP A 160 7.02 -4.92 -13.75
N ARG A 161 7.99 -4.02 -13.95
CA ARG A 161 9.22 -4.04 -13.17
C ARG A 161 8.95 -3.44 -11.79
N LEU A 162 9.29 -4.22 -10.76
CA LEU A 162 9.08 -3.87 -9.37
C LEU A 162 10.41 -3.66 -8.66
N TYR A 163 10.35 -2.92 -7.57
CA TYR A 163 11.53 -2.57 -6.78
C TYR A 163 11.23 -2.74 -5.30
N ARG A 164 12.15 -3.35 -4.56
CA ARG A 164 12.14 -3.30 -3.10
C ARG A 164 12.67 -1.96 -2.66
N VAL A 165 12.01 -1.33 -1.69
CA VAL A 165 12.55 -0.13 -1.06
C VAL A 165 13.64 -0.57 -0.09
N ALA A 166 14.87 -0.11 -0.31
CA ALA A 166 16.01 -0.46 0.51
C ALA A 166 16.13 0.42 1.76
N GLY A 167 16.74 -0.16 2.79
CA GLY A 167 17.14 0.47 4.04
C GLY A 167 16.26 0.22 5.24
#